data_AF-K2ABT7-F1
#
_entry.id   AF-K2ABT7-F1
#
_cell.length_a   1.000
_cell.length_b   1.000
_cell.length_c   1.000
_cell.angle_alpha   90.00
_cell.angle_beta   90.00
_cell.angle_gamma   90.00
#
_symmetry.space_group_name_H-M   'P 1'
#
loop_
_entity.id
_entity.type
_entity.pdbx_description
1 polymer ?
#
loop_
_entity_poly.entity_id
_entity_poly.type
_entity_poly.pdbx_seq_one_letter_code
_entity_poly.pdbx_strand_id
1 'polypeptide(L)' 'GDLLTARAELVHLGRRMASVTVTVSNQHGKLVAHGTTTLMIEP' A
#
# COMPACT_ATOMS: atom_id res chain seq x y z
N GLY A 1 16.60 8.03 -13.15
CA GLY A 1 15.44 8.08 -12.25
C GLY A 1 15.58 6.98 -11.22
N ASP A 2 14.94 7.11 -10.06
CA ASP A 2 15.01 6.13 -8.99
C ASP A 2 14.06 4.95 -9.24
N LEU A 3 14.50 3.73 -8.90
CA LEU A 3 13.59 2.60 -8.76
C LEU A 3 12.83 2.74 -7.43
N LEU A 4 11.50 2.66 -7.50
CA LEU A 4 10.63 2.70 -6.33
C LEU A 4 9.97 1.33 -6.12
N THR A 5 9.96 0.88 -4.87
CA THR A 5 9.29 -0.36 -4.44
C THR A 5 8.14 0.00 -3.52
N ALA A 6 6.93 -0.45 -3.86
CA ALA A 6 5.75 -0.31 -3.02
C ALA A 6 5.43 -1.62 -2.30
N ARG A 7 5.13 -1.55 -1.00
CA ARG A 7 4.64 -2.67 -0.21
C ARG A 7 3.33 -2.28 0.46
N ALA A 8 2.29 -3.08 0.27
CA ALA A 8 1.00 -2.91 0.90
C ALA A 8 0.75 -3.99 1.95
N GLU A 9 0.11 -3.63 3.05
CA GLU A 9 -0.32 -4.54 4.10
C GLU A 9 -1.82 -4.38 4.37
N LEU A 10 -2.54 -5.50 4.43
CA LEU A 10 -3.97 -5.51 4.70
C LEU A 10 -4.21 -5.19 6.18
N VAL A 11 -4.91 -4.10 6.43
CA VAL A 11 -5.25 -3.65 7.79
C VAL A 11 -6.61 -4.19 8.20
N HIS A 12 -7.58 -4.16 7.29
CA HIS A 12 -8.92 -4.66 7.53
C HIS A 12 -9.55 -5.16 6.24
N LEU A 13 -10.17 -6.34 6.30
CA LEU A 13 -10.99 -6.89 5.22
C LEU A 13 -12.43 -7.00 5.70
N GLY A 14 -13.30 -6.20 5.09
CA GLY A 14 -14.74 -6.30 5.22
C GLY A 14 -15.34 -7.06 4.04
N ARG A 15 -16.67 -7.18 4.05
CA ARG A 15 -17.41 -7.91 3.00
C ARG A 15 -17.31 -7.26 1.61
N ARG A 16 -17.27 -5.93 1.52
CA ARG A 16 -17.27 -5.17 0.25
C ARG A 16 -16.07 -4.26 0.08
N MET A 17 -15.29 -4.06 1.13
CA MET A 17 -14.19 -3.11 1.15
C MET A 17 -13.00 -3.71 1.89
N ALA A 18 -11.79 -3.38 1.45
CA ALA A 18 -10.56 -3.63 2.18
C ALA A 18 -9.81 -2.31 2.42
N SER A 19 -9.19 -2.16 3.58
CA SER A 19 -8.28 -1.05 3.87
C SER A 19 -6.86 -1.58 3.94
N VAL A 20 -5.94 -0.91 3.25
CA VAL A 20 -4.51 -1.27 3.25
C VAL A 20 -3.66 -0.06 3.60
N THR A 21 -2.56 -0.29 4.31
CA THR A 21 -1.44 0.65 4.42
C THR A 21 -0.46 0.38 3.28
N VAL A 22 0.16 1.42 2.75
CA VAL A 22 1.17 1.31 1.69
C VAL A 22 2.39 2.11 2.10
N THR A 23 3.56 1.49 1.95
CA THR A 23 4.86 2.14 2.05
C THR A 23 5.55 2.11 0.70
N VAL A 24 6.25 3.18 0.36
CA VAL A 24 7.09 3.25 -0.84
C VAL A 24 8.50 3.58 -0.42
N SER A 25 9.46 2.75 -0.84
CA SER A 25 10.88 2.98 -0.64
C SER A 25 11.62 3.16 -1.97
N ASN A 26 12.73 3.89 -1.96
CA ASN A 26 13.64 3.94 -3.10
C ASN A 26 14.66 2.80 -3.06
N GLN A 27 15.52 2.72 -4.09
CA GLN A 27 16.58 1.70 -4.22
C GLN A 27 17.59 1.65 -3.06
N HIS A 28 17.68 2.68 -2.23
CA HIS A 28 18.53 2.71 -1.04
C HIS A 28 17.79 2.27 0.23
N GLY A 29 16.55 1.80 0.11
CA GLY A 29 15.69 1.42 1.22
C GLY A 29 15.12 2.62 1.99
N LYS A 30 15.34 3.85 1.53
CA LYS A 30 14.77 5.04 2.18
C LYS A 30 13.26 5.07 1.93
N LEU A 31 12.47 5.18 3.00
CA LEU A 31 11.04 5.45 2.90
C LEU A 31 10.81 6.83 2.31
N VAL A 32 10.05 6.91 1.22
CA VAL A 32 9.76 8.15 0.50
C VAL A 32 8.28 8.52 0.50
N ALA A 33 7.39 7.55 0.72
CA ALA A 33 5.97 7.81 0.94
C ALA A 33 5.33 6.74 1.84
N HIS A 34 4.30 7.16 2.56
CA HIS A 34 3.41 6.28 3.33
C HIS A 34 1.99 6.78 3.17
N GLY A 35 1.04 5.86 3.05
CA GLY A 35 -0.36 6.22 2.90
C GLY A 35 -1.29 5.05 3.20
N THR A 36 -2.57 5.34 3.10
CA THR A 36 -3.64 4.35 3.17
C THR A 36 -4.48 4.43 1.92
N THR A 37 -5.10 3.32 1.53
CA THR A 37 -6.11 3.32 0.49
C THR A 37 -7.21 2.31 0.82
N THR A 38 -8.40 2.56 0.30
CA THR A 38 -9.53 1.65 0.43
C THR A 38 -9.84 1.04 -0.94
N LEU A 39 -9.96 -0.28 -0.98
CA LEU A 39 -10.25 -1.06 -2.17
C LEU A 39 -11.69 -1.57 -2.09
N MET A 40 -12.38 -1.59 -3.23
CA MET A 40 -13.65 -2.27 -3.37
C MET A 40 -13.42 -3.74 -3.71
N ILE A 41 -14.13 -4.65 -3.05
CA ILE A 41 -14.06 -6.09 -3.29
C ILE A 41 -15.25 -6.48 -4.15
N GLU A 42 -14.95 -6.91 -5.37
CA GLU A 42 -15.93 -7.46 -6.31
C GLU A 42 -15.98 -9.00 -6.20
N PRO A 43 -17.16 -9.62 -6.45
CA PRO A 43 -17.33 -11.07 -6.45
C PRO A 43 -16.48 -11.82 -7.48
#